data_AF-A0A661HJT3-F1
#
_entry.id   AF-A0A661HJT3-F1
#
_cell.length_a   1.000
_cell.length_b   1.000
_cell.length_c   1.000
_cell.angle_alpha   90.00
_cell.angle_beta   90.00
_cell.angle_gamma   90.00
#
_symmetry.space_group_name_H-M   'P 1'
#
loop_
_entity.id
_entity.type
_entity.pdbx_description
1 polymer ?
#
loop_
_entity_poly.entity_id
_entity_poly.type
_entity_poly.pdbx_seq_one_letter_code
_entity_poly.pdbx_strand_id
1 'polypeptide(L)'
;DMQVKDDGTVESISLATLSQFPLKLAYAVTIHKSQGMSIDNLVCNVDNIFAPSQFYVAISRAINPIKLKLDFNKGDLTQYLSRVISVDQRVVKYYEGLKNTQSVHLK
;
A
#
# COMPACT_ATOMS: atom_id res chain seq x y z
N ASP A 1 -19.67 -20.24 -7.01
CA ASP A 1 -19.63 -21.68 -7.35
C ASP A 1 -20.33 -21.93 -8.68
N MET A 2 -19.92 -22.98 -9.39
CA MET A 2 -20.56 -23.40 -10.63
C MET A 2 -21.42 -24.63 -10.34
N GLN A 3 -22.72 -24.59 -10.64
CA GLN A 3 -23.54 -25.79 -10.69
C GLN A 3 -23.73 -26.22 -12.14
N VAL A 4 -23.53 -27.51 -12.39
CA VAL A 4 -23.86 -28.14 -13.66
C VAL A 4 -25.28 -28.66 -13.53
N LYS A 5 -26.17 -28.20 -14.40
CA LYS A 5 -27.53 -28.72 -14.52
C LYS A 5 -27.52 -30.06 -15.26
N ASP A 6 -28.57 -30.86 -15.08
CA ASP A 6 -28.70 -32.19 -15.70
C ASP A 6 -28.68 -32.17 -17.24
N ASP A 7 -28.85 -30.99 -17.86
CA ASP A 7 -28.76 -30.76 -19.30
C ASP A 7 -27.32 -30.44 -19.80
N GLY A 8 -26.33 -30.46 -18.90
CA GLY A 8 -24.93 -30.15 -19.20
C GLY A 8 -24.60 -28.66 -19.25
N THR A 9 -25.55 -27.77 -18.94
CA THR A 9 -25.29 -26.33 -18.87
C THR A 9 -24.64 -25.94 -17.55
N VAL A 10 -23.65 -25.04 -17.62
CA VAL A 10 -22.92 -24.52 -16.45
C VAL A 10 -23.51 -23.18 -16.06
N GLU A 11 -24.18 -23.11 -14.91
CA GLU A 11 -24.66 -21.85 -14.35
C GLU A 11 -23.72 -21.33 -13.26
N SER A 12 -23.38 -20.04 -13.38
CA SER A 12 -22.62 -19.32 -12.36
C SER A 12 -23.59 -18.94 -11.24
N ILE A 13 -23.38 -19.50 -10.04
CA ILE A 13 -24.15 -19.13 -8.86
C ILE A 13 -23.43 -18.00 -8.15
N SER A 14 -24.12 -16.87 -8.05
CA SER A 14 -23.70 -15.77 -7.19
C SER A 14 -23.88 -16.15 -5.71
N LEU A 15 -22.76 -16.34 -5.00
CA LEU A 15 -22.75 -16.70 -3.58
C LEU A 15 -23.15 -15.54 -2.66
N ALA A 16 -22.87 -14.30 -3.08
CA ALA A 16 -23.25 -13.09 -2.39
C ALA A 16 -23.29 -11.90 -3.35
N THR A 17 -24.32 -11.07 -3.25
CA THR A 17 -24.44 -9.80 -3.99
C THR A 17 -24.49 -8.64 -3.01
N LEU A 18 -23.72 -7.58 -3.29
CA LEU A 18 -23.76 -6.32 -2.57
C LEU A 18 -24.19 -5.20 -3.53
N SER A 19 -25.28 -4.51 -3.20
CA SER A 19 -25.75 -3.33 -3.93
C SER A 19 -25.48 -2.08 -3.09
N GLN A 20 -24.58 -1.21 -3.56
CA GLN A 20 -24.26 0.06 -2.93
C GLN A 20 -23.92 1.08 -4.02
N PHE A 21 -24.19 2.37 -3.76
CA PHE A 21 -23.62 3.44 -4.58
C PHE A 21 -22.08 3.34 -4.57
N PRO A 22 -21.40 3.51 -5.71
CA PRO A 22 -19.93 3.43 -5.80
C PRO A 22 -19.25 4.69 -5.24
N LEU A 23 -19.71 5.16 -4.09
CA LEU A 23 -19.25 6.37 -3.41
C LEU A 23 -18.66 5.99 -2.05
N LYS A 24 -17.49 6.56 -1.74
CA LYS A 24 -16.84 6.45 -0.44
C LYS A 24 -16.36 7.84 -0.03
N LEU A 25 -16.44 8.14 1.28
CA LEU A 25 -15.79 9.33 1.82
C LEU A 25 -14.29 9.25 1.51
N ALA A 26 -13.79 10.23 0.75
CA ALA A 26 -12.43 10.22 0.20
C ALA A 26 -11.46 11.16 0.93
N TYR A 27 -11.92 11.89 1.95
CA TYR A 27 -11.06 12.81 2.72
C TYR A 27 -9.96 12.09 3.50
N ALA A 28 -10.27 10.91 4.05
CA ALA A 28 -9.33 10.07 4.75
C ALA A 28 -9.33 8.67 4.13
N VAL A 29 -8.14 8.21 3.75
CA VAL A 29 -7.91 6.87 3.20
C VAL A 29 -6.77 6.22 3.97
N THR A 30 -6.90 4.92 4.23
CA THR A 30 -5.82 4.18 4.88
C THR A 30 -4.61 4.05 3.94
N ILE A 31 -3.40 3.97 4.50
CA ILE A 31 -2.16 3.80 3.74
C ILE A 31 -2.24 2.59 2.78
N HIS A 32 -2.87 1.49 3.22
CA HIS A 32 -3.06 0.30 2.39
C HIS A 32 -3.97 0.56 1.18
N LYS A 33 -5.04 1.33 1.37
CA LYS A 33 -5.96 1.69 0.28
C LYS A 33 -5.41 2.76 -0.64
N SER A 34 -4.43 3.55 -0.19
CA SER A 34 -3.75 4.53 -1.04
C SER A 34 -2.61 3.97 -1.86
N GLN A 35 -2.27 2.68 -1.73
CA GLN A 35 -1.18 2.08 -2.48
C GLN A 35 -1.38 2.22 -4.00
N GLY A 36 -0.41 2.83 -4.68
CA GLY A 36 -0.46 3.11 -6.12
C GLY A 36 -1.12 4.45 -6.49
N MET A 37 -1.64 5.20 -5.52
CA MET A 37 -2.21 6.54 -5.76
C MET A 37 -1.11 7.62 -5.81
N SER A 38 -1.39 8.66 -6.58
CA SER A 38 -0.64 9.92 -6.60
C SER A 38 -1.54 11.03 -6.05
N ILE A 39 -1.11 11.70 -4.98
CA ILE A 39 -1.90 12.68 -4.22
C ILE A 39 -1.13 14.02 -4.20
N ASP A 40 -1.74 15.08 -4.72
CA ASP A 40 -1.09 16.40 -4.81
C ASP A 40 -0.98 17.11 -3.44
N ASN A 41 -2.03 17.06 -2.63
CA ASN A 41 -2.06 17.65 -1.28
C ASN A 41 -2.29 16.52 -0.27
N LEU A 42 -1.28 16.22 0.54
CA LEU A 42 -1.31 15.07 1.43
C LEU A 42 -1.00 15.48 2.87
N VAL A 43 -1.97 15.27 3.76
CA VAL A 43 -1.73 15.22 5.20
C VAL A 43 -1.66 13.75 5.59
N CYS A 44 -0.55 13.32 6.15
CA CYS A 44 -0.35 11.95 6.60
C CYS A 44 -0.23 11.92 8.12
N ASN A 45 -1.23 11.37 8.80
CA ASN A 45 -1.10 11.01 10.21
C ASN A 45 -0.24 9.74 10.32
N VAL A 46 0.88 9.85 11.04
CA VAL A 46 1.87 8.77 11.17
C VAL A 46 1.88 8.15 12.55
N ASP A 47 0.86 8.39 13.37
CA ASP A 47 0.83 7.91 14.76
C ASP A 47 0.81 6.37 14.86
N ASN A 48 0.29 5.69 13.83
CA ASN A 48 -0.02 4.26 13.86
C ASN A 48 0.69 3.47 12.76
N ILE A 49 1.95 3.79 12.46
CA ILE A 49 2.80 2.92 11.64
C ILE A 49 3.20 1.69 12.46
N PHE A 50 2.93 0.50 11.91
CA PHE A 50 3.17 -0.79 12.57
C PHE A 50 3.86 -1.83 11.69
N ALA A 51 3.92 -1.63 10.37
CA ALA A 51 4.51 -2.58 9.44
C ALA A 51 5.77 -2.01 8.75
N PRO A 52 6.75 -2.87 8.38
CA PRO A 52 7.90 -2.46 7.60
C PRO A 52 7.47 -1.77 6.30
N SER A 53 8.20 -0.71 5.93
CA SER A 53 7.95 0.10 4.72
C SER A 53 6.60 0.81 4.64
N GLN A 54 5.70 0.66 5.63
CA GLN A 54 4.39 1.31 5.61
C GLN A 54 4.52 2.84 5.64
N PHE A 55 5.48 3.38 6.41
CA PHE A 55 5.80 4.81 6.38
C PHE A 55 6.22 5.26 4.97
N TYR A 56 7.08 4.50 4.30
CA TYR A 56 7.50 4.78 2.92
C TYR A 56 6.30 4.77 1.96
N VAL A 57 5.40 3.78 2.06
CA VAL A 57 4.19 3.72 1.24
C VAL A 57 3.34 4.98 1.44
N ALA A 58 3.22 5.48 2.66
CA ALA A 58 2.44 6.66 2.96
C ALA A 58 3.02 7.94 2.34
N ILE A 59 4.31 8.22 2.56
CA ILE A 59 4.95 9.45 2.07
C ILE A 59 5.15 9.44 0.55
N SER A 60 5.35 8.26 -0.06
CA SER A 60 5.52 8.11 -1.51
C SER A 60 4.22 8.30 -2.32
N ARG A 61 3.11 8.65 -1.67
CA ARG A 61 1.89 9.10 -2.35
C ARG A 61 1.92 10.59 -2.66
N ALA A 62 2.71 11.38 -1.92
CA ALA A 62 2.83 12.80 -2.20
C ALA A 62 3.57 13.03 -3.52
N ILE A 63 2.95 13.78 -4.43
CA ILE A 63 3.59 14.21 -5.68
C ILE A 63 4.59 15.33 -5.39
N ASN A 64 4.19 16.29 -4.54
CA ASN A 64 4.99 17.45 -4.19
C ASN A 64 5.35 17.43 -2.69
N PRO A 65 6.65 17.32 -2.34
CA PRO A 65 7.10 17.35 -0.95
C PRO A 65 6.69 18.60 -0.18
N ILE A 66 6.54 19.76 -0.85
CA ILE A 66 6.13 21.03 -0.21
C ILE A 66 4.68 20.94 0.29
N LYS A 67 3.84 20.15 -0.38
CA LYS A 67 2.42 19.94 -0.06
C LYS A 67 2.18 18.71 0.82
N LEU A 68 3.24 18.06 1.30
CA LEU A 68 3.19 16.97 2.25
C LEU A 68 3.28 17.52 3.68
N LYS A 69 2.27 17.23 4.50
CA LYS A 69 2.31 17.49 5.94
C LYS A 69 2.28 16.17 6.69
N LEU A 70 3.25 15.99 7.59
CA LEU A 70 3.23 14.91 8.56
C LEU A 70 2.50 15.39 9.82
N ASP A 71 1.50 14.63 10.24
CA ASP A 71 0.78 14.84 11.48
C ASP A 71 1.19 13.73 12.47
N PHE A 72 1.70 14.15 13.64
CA PHE A 72 2.23 13.25 14.65
C PHE A 72 2.01 13.85 16.04
N ASN A 73 1.45 13.05 16.94
CA ASN A 73 0.98 13.52 18.24
C ASN A 73 1.50 12.67 19.41
N LYS A 74 2.47 11.77 19.17
CA LYS A 74 2.96 10.81 20.18
C LYS A 74 4.35 11.13 20.78
N GLY A 75 4.79 12.39 20.71
CA GLY A 75 6.03 12.86 21.36
C GLY A 75 7.14 13.23 20.37
N ASP A 76 8.33 12.66 20.55
CA ASP A 76 9.50 12.92 19.70
C ASP A 76 9.37 12.19 18.35
N LEU A 77 9.21 12.97 17.28
CA LEU A 77 9.09 12.44 15.93
C LEU A 77 10.36 11.73 15.45
N THR A 78 11.54 12.26 15.74
CA THR A 78 12.82 11.69 15.29
C THR A 78 13.03 10.31 15.92
N GLN A 79 12.78 10.18 17.22
CA GLN A 79 12.84 8.89 17.91
C GLN A 79 11.78 7.90 17.40
N TYR A 80 10.58 8.39 17.07
CA TYR A 80 9.55 7.54 16.49
C TYR A 80 9.94 7.01 15.10
N LEU A 81 10.40 7.91 14.22
CA LEU A 81 10.79 7.59 12.85
C LEU A 81 11.95 6.60 12.80
N SER A 82 12.95 6.71 13.69
CA SER A 82 14.05 5.74 13.75
C SER A 82 13.57 4.31 14.05
N ARG A 83 12.43 4.16 14.73
CA ARG A 83 11.84 2.87 15.06
C ARG A 83 10.93 2.31 13.97
N VAL A 84 10.17 3.17 13.28
CA VAL A 84 9.17 2.73 12.29
C VAL A 84 9.68 2.69 10.86
N ILE A 85 10.74 3.45 10.54
CA ILE A 85 11.39 3.38 9.23
C ILE A 85 12.28 2.15 9.21
N SER A 86 11.69 1.04 8.76
CA SER A 86 12.37 -0.24 8.60
C SER A 86 11.99 -0.89 7.28
N VAL A 87 12.87 -1.74 6.76
CA VAL A 87 12.68 -2.53 5.55
C VAL A 87 12.93 -4.00 5.89
N ASP A 88 12.13 -4.89 5.31
CA ASP A 88 12.32 -6.33 5.46
C ASP A 88 13.62 -6.77 4.76
N GLN A 89 14.49 -7.47 5.50
CA GLN A 89 15.77 -7.95 4.99
C GLN A 89 15.66 -8.91 3.80
N ARG A 90 14.53 -9.62 3.67
CA ARG A 90 14.28 -10.50 2.51
C ARG A 90 14.16 -9.67 1.23
N VAL A 91 13.56 -8.50 1.31
CA VAL A 91 13.42 -7.57 0.19
C VAL A 91 14.78 -7.00 -0.19
N VAL A 92 15.58 -6.60 0.79
CA VAL A 92 16.96 -6.12 0.55
C VAL A 92 17.77 -7.16 -0.22
N LYS A 93 17.83 -8.39 0.30
CA LYS A 93 18.55 -9.52 -0.34
C LYS A 93 18.06 -9.80 -1.77
N TYR A 94 16.74 -9.73 -1.98
CA TYR A 94 16.15 -9.93 -3.31
C TYR A 94 16.63 -8.87 -4.31
N TYR A 95 16.57 -7.59 -3.94
CA TYR A 95 17.01 -6.50 -4.83
C TYR A 95 18.52 -6.48 -5.05
N GLU A 96 19.32 -6.88 -4.06
CA GLU A 96 20.76 -7.10 -4.23
C GLU A 96 21.05 -8.22 -5.23
N GLY A 97 20.31 -9.33 -5.16
CA GLY A 97 20.39 -10.42 -6.13
C GLY A 97 20.11 -9.95 -7.57
N LEU A 98 19.10 -9.10 -7.78
CA LEU A 98 18.78 -8.55 -9.09
C LEU A 98 19.90 -7.69 -9.68
N LYS A 99 20.54 -6.84 -8.87
CA LYS A 99 21.67 -6.00 -9.30
C LYS A 99 22.85 -6.83 -9.79
N ASN A 100 23.13 -7.93 -9.09
CA ASN A 100 24.21 -8.85 -9.46
C ASN A 100 23.91 -9.56 -10.78
N THR A 101 22.67 -10.00 -11.00
CA THR A 101 22.25 -10.66 -12.26
C THR A 101 22.28 -9.70 -13.47
N GLN A 102 21.85 -8.45 -13.30
CA GLN A 102 21.89 -7.46 -14.39
C GLN A 102 23.33 -7.09 -14.81
N SER A 103 24.25 -7.06 -13.84
CA SER A 103 25.67 -6.78 -14.09
C SER A 103 26.38 -7.90 -14.87
N VAL A 104 25.86 -9.12 -14.83
CA VAL A 104 26.38 -10.28 -15.58
C VAL A 104 25.85 -10.31 -17.02
N HIS A 105 24.65 -9.79 -17.28
CA HIS A 105 24.04 -9.76 -18.62
C HIS A 105 24.48 -8.56 -19.49
N LEU A 106 25.16 -7.58 -18.89
CA LEU A 106 25.73 -6.40 -19.56
C LEU A 106 27.25 -6.52 -19.81
N LYS A 107 27.82 -7.72 -19.65
CA LYS A 107 29.21 -8.05 -19.98
C LYS A 107 29.28 -9.04 -21.14
#